data_AF-A0A359LVL7-F1
#
_entry.id   AF-A0A359LVL7-F1
#
_cell.length_a   1.000
_cell.length_b   1.000
_cell.length_c   1.000
_cell.angle_alpha   90.00
_cell.angle_beta   90.00
_cell.angle_gamma   90.00
#
_symmetry.space_group_name_H-M   'P 1'
#
loop_
_entity.id
_entity.type
_entity.pdbx_description
1 polymer ?
#
loop_
_entity_poly.entity_id
_entity_poly.type
_entity_poly.pdbx_seq_one_letter_code
_entity_poly.pdbx_strand_id
1 'polypeptide(L)'
;NYATVEPDPAEAREAAFRSAAWSPVDASVIPLQARAALIDDPEPDGIGLLLRIDLSGVAVEQRDGRWIGSLEVMVLQRDRQGLRHGPAESKRIGLHMDQPTYEDARKNGLLWPYRLPRQKDATELKIIVRDNTTGALGSVTLPHSRMEAVR
;
A
#
# COMPACT_ATOMS: atom_id res chain seq x y z
N ASN A 1 23.57 24.12 24.86
CA ASN A 1 23.04 24.21 23.49
C ASN A 1 22.70 22.82 22.98
N TYR A 2 21.44 22.39 23.13
CA TYR A 2 20.96 21.21 22.41
C TYR A 2 20.49 21.69 21.04
N ALA A 3 21.34 21.55 20.03
CA ALA A 3 20.88 21.64 18.66
C ALA A 3 19.99 20.42 18.41
N THR A 4 18.70 20.63 18.22
CA THR A 4 17.83 19.65 17.56
C THR A 4 18.41 19.44 16.17
N VAL A 5 19.11 18.33 15.98
CA VAL A 5 19.42 17.82 14.64
C VAL A 5 18.07 17.47 14.04
N GLU A 6 17.55 18.34 13.17
CA GLU A 6 16.41 17.98 12.34
C GLU A 6 16.83 16.73 11.54
N PRO A 7 16.07 15.63 11.63
CA PRO A 7 16.43 14.41 10.92
C PRO A 7 16.53 14.69 9.43
N ASP A 8 17.49 14.05 8.76
CA ASP A 8 17.61 14.08 7.31
C ASP A 8 16.21 13.82 6.70
N PRO A 9 15.76 14.61 5.71
CA PRO A 9 14.49 14.40 5.04
C PRO A 9 14.24 12.95 4.63
N ALA A 10 15.27 12.15 4.29
CA ALA A 10 15.15 10.73 3.99
C ALA A 10 14.89 9.86 5.24
N GLU A 11 15.55 10.14 6.37
CA GLU A 11 15.34 9.42 7.63
C GLU A 11 14.00 9.76 8.28
N ALA A 12 13.61 11.05 8.27
CA ALA A 12 12.29 11.50 8.71
C ALA A 12 11.18 10.84 7.89
N ARG A 13 11.46 10.66 6.60
CA ARG A 13 10.58 10.07 5.61
C ARG A 13 10.43 8.57 5.76
N GLU A 14 11.48 7.86 6.13
CA GLU A 14 11.41 6.44 6.48
C GLU A 14 10.76 6.26 7.86
N ALA A 15 11.02 7.15 8.81
CA ALA A 15 10.37 7.16 10.12
C ALA A 15 8.86 7.38 10.03
N ALA A 16 8.39 8.28 9.16
CA ALA A 16 6.96 8.48 8.91
C ALA A 16 6.29 7.23 8.31
N PHE A 17 6.97 6.55 7.37
CA PHE A 17 6.48 5.31 6.76
C PHE A 17 6.45 4.15 7.76
N ARG A 18 7.48 4.04 8.61
CA ARG A 18 7.50 3.11 9.75
C ARG A 18 6.42 3.45 10.78
N SER A 19 6.21 4.73 11.11
CA SER A 19 5.18 5.16 12.06
C SER A 19 3.77 4.84 11.56
N ALA A 20 3.48 5.10 10.28
CA ALA A 20 2.20 4.75 9.67
C ALA A 20 2.01 3.23 9.60
N ALA A 21 3.09 2.47 9.44
CA ALA A 21 3.03 1.04 9.63
C ALA A 21 2.46 0.72 11.02
N TRP A 22 3.02 1.24 12.10
CA TRP A 22 2.58 0.89 13.46
C TRP A 22 1.30 1.60 13.93
N SER A 23 0.67 2.44 13.10
CA SER A 23 -0.57 3.13 13.46
C SER A 23 -1.77 2.18 13.47
N PRO A 24 -2.57 2.17 14.56
CA PRO A 24 -3.84 1.44 14.60
C PRO A 24 -4.93 2.10 13.74
N VAL A 25 -4.78 3.40 13.42
CA VAL A 25 -5.71 4.16 12.59
C VAL A 25 -5.21 4.20 11.15
N ASP A 26 -6.13 3.99 10.20
CA ASP A 26 -5.81 4.06 8.79
C ASP A 26 -5.60 5.51 8.30
N ALA A 27 -4.51 5.71 7.56
CA ALA A 27 -4.25 6.98 6.88
C ALA A 27 -5.19 7.11 5.67
N SER A 28 -5.77 8.29 5.46
CA SER A 28 -6.81 8.51 4.46
C SER A 28 -6.47 9.56 3.41
N VAL A 29 -5.23 10.06 3.36
CA VAL A 29 -4.82 11.09 2.37
C VAL A 29 -4.84 10.52 0.96
N ILE A 30 -4.39 9.27 0.80
CA ILE A 30 -4.63 8.47 -0.39
C ILE A 30 -5.80 7.54 -0.08
N PRO A 31 -7.00 7.74 -0.66
CA PRO A 31 -8.11 6.84 -0.45
C PRO A 31 -7.82 5.46 -1.04
N LEU A 32 -7.98 4.41 -0.22
CA LEU A 32 -7.73 3.03 -0.61
C LEU A 32 -8.97 2.17 -0.40
N GLN A 33 -9.14 1.17 -1.27
CA GLN A 33 -10.03 0.05 -1.03
C GLN A 33 -9.28 -1.24 -1.37
N ALA A 34 -9.42 -2.26 -0.53
CA ALA A 34 -8.77 -3.53 -0.76
C ALA A 34 -9.76 -4.67 -0.64
N ARG A 35 -9.57 -5.69 -1.48
CA ARG A 35 -10.21 -7.00 -1.35
C ARG A 35 -9.11 -8.05 -1.31
N ALA A 36 -9.28 -9.05 -0.45
CA ALA A 36 -8.35 -10.15 -0.36
C ALA A 36 -9.12 -11.47 -0.29
N ALA A 37 -8.54 -12.51 -0.88
CA ALA A 37 -9.08 -13.86 -0.87
C ALA A 37 -7.95 -14.88 -0.68
N LEU A 38 -8.29 -16.05 -0.14
CA LEU A 38 -7.37 -17.17 -0.13
C LEU A 38 -7.32 -17.80 -1.53
N ILE A 39 -6.12 -18.12 -1.99
CA ILE A 39 -5.82 -18.71 -3.31
C ILE A 39 -4.85 -19.87 -3.14
N ASP A 40 -4.89 -20.85 -4.03
CA ASP A 40 -4.00 -22.03 -3.99
C ASP A 40 -2.90 -22.01 -5.06
N ASP A 41 -2.78 -20.93 -5.83
CA ASP A 41 -1.77 -20.72 -6.88
C ASP A 41 -0.97 -19.43 -6.64
N PRO A 42 0.38 -19.46 -6.59
CA PRO A 42 1.26 -20.62 -6.84
C PRO A 42 1.45 -21.56 -5.64
N GLU A 43 1.01 -21.16 -4.44
CA GLU A 43 1.13 -21.96 -3.22
C GLU A 43 -0.23 -22.13 -2.55
N PRO A 44 -0.50 -23.29 -1.91
CA PRO A 44 -1.72 -23.49 -1.12
C PRO A 44 -1.87 -22.46 -0.01
N ASP A 45 -3.11 -22.03 0.24
CA ASP A 45 -3.46 -21.03 1.27
C ASP A 45 -2.74 -19.66 1.10
N GLY A 46 -2.30 -19.32 -0.11
CA GLY A 46 -1.79 -17.99 -0.44
C GLY A 46 -2.87 -16.91 -0.35
N ILE A 47 -2.45 -15.64 -0.45
CA ILE A 47 -3.36 -14.49 -0.46
C ILE A 47 -3.33 -13.84 -1.84
N GLY A 48 -4.51 -13.69 -2.45
CA GLY A 48 -4.73 -12.81 -3.60
C GLY A 48 -5.31 -11.48 -3.13
N LEU A 49 -4.54 -10.40 -3.27
CA LEU A 49 -4.92 -9.03 -2.93
C LEU A 49 -5.25 -8.25 -4.20
N LEU A 50 -6.38 -7.54 -4.20
CA LEU A 50 -6.69 -6.50 -5.16
C LEU A 50 -6.83 -5.18 -4.43
N LEU A 51 -5.86 -4.28 -4.64
CA LEU A 51 -5.87 -2.94 -4.10
C LEU A 51 -6.35 -1.95 -5.17
N ARG A 52 -7.31 -1.10 -4.80
CA ARG A 52 -7.76 0.05 -5.58
C ARG A 52 -7.23 1.31 -4.92
N ILE A 53 -6.41 2.06 -5.66
CA ILE A 53 -5.76 3.30 -5.22
C ILE A 53 -6.47 4.46 -5.91
N ASP A 54 -7.04 5.38 -5.15
CA ASP A 54 -7.67 6.57 -5.70
C ASP A 54 -6.60 7.64 -6.05
N LEU A 55 -6.58 8.06 -7.32
CA LEU A 55 -5.58 9.02 -7.79
C LEU A 55 -5.78 10.44 -7.24
N SER A 56 -6.91 10.76 -6.60
CA SER A 56 -7.14 12.08 -6.00
C SER A 56 -6.13 12.43 -4.90
N GLY A 57 -5.54 11.42 -4.24
CA GLY A 57 -4.49 11.60 -3.24
C GLY A 57 -3.06 11.44 -3.77
N VAL A 58 -2.88 11.22 -5.08
CA VAL A 58 -1.58 10.89 -5.69
C VAL A 58 -1.11 12.05 -6.56
N ALA A 59 0.11 12.53 -6.33
CA ALA A 59 0.74 13.48 -7.24
C ALA A 59 1.15 12.79 -8.54
N VAL A 60 0.55 13.27 -9.61
CA VAL A 60 0.92 12.95 -10.99
C VAL A 60 1.18 14.24 -11.75
N GLU A 61 2.18 14.22 -12.61
CA GLU A 61 2.51 15.34 -13.49
C GLU A 61 2.49 14.89 -14.95
N GLN A 62 2.13 15.79 -15.84
CA GLN A 62 2.20 15.52 -17.26
C GLN A 62 3.61 15.85 -17.79
N ARG A 63 4.27 14.88 -18.40
CA ARG A 63 5.59 15.02 -19.02
C ARG A 63 5.63 14.19 -20.31
N ASP A 64 6.09 14.78 -21.41
CA ASP A 64 6.21 14.11 -22.71
C ASP A 64 4.93 13.38 -23.16
N GLY A 65 3.77 13.99 -22.90
CA GLY A 65 2.45 13.42 -23.25
C GLY A 65 1.98 12.27 -22.35
N ARG A 66 2.66 12.01 -21.24
CA ARG A 66 2.36 10.94 -20.28
C ARG A 66 2.10 11.52 -18.89
N TRP A 67 1.23 10.88 -18.11
CA TRP A 67 1.02 11.16 -16.70
C TRP A 67 1.96 10.30 -15.88
N ILE A 68 2.91 10.95 -15.20
CA ILE A 68 3.98 10.31 -14.45
C ILE A 68 3.75 10.50 -12.95
N GLY A 69 3.94 9.43 -12.18
CA GLY A 69 3.90 9.45 -10.73
C GLY A 69 4.69 8.29 -10.15
N SER A 70 4.91 8.28 -8.83
CA SER A 70 5.62 7.20 -8.17
C SER A 70 5.00 6.88 -6.82
N LEU A 71 4.66 5.61 -6.64
CA LEU A 71 4.13 5.08 -5.39
C LEU A 71 5.09 4.03 -4.80
N GLU A 72 5.02 3.87 -3.50
CA GLU A 72 5.53 2.71 -2.78
C GLU A 72 4.37 2.05 -2.03
N VAL A 73 4.23 0.73 -2.19
CA VAL A 73 3.22 -0.08 -1.51
C VAL A 73 3.91 -1.07 -0.60
N MET A 74 3.54 -1.05 0.68
CA MET A 74 4.02 -1.99 1.68
C MET A 74 2.86 -2.84 2.19
N VAL A 75 3.07 -4.15 2.22
CA VAL A 75 2.11 -5.13 2.74
C VAL A 75 2.72 -5.85 3.94
N LEU A 76 1.96 -5.88 5.04
CA LEU A 76 2.36 -6.47 6.31
C LEU A 76 1.28 -7.44 6.77
N GLN A 77 1.67 -8.57 7.36
CA GLN A 77 0.75 -9.48 8.04
C GLN A 77 0.99 -9.37 9.54
N ARG A 78 -0.08 -9.22 10.33
CA ARG A 78 0.01 -9.01 11.78
C ARG A 78 -0.97 -9.85 12.55
N ASP A 79 -0.63 -10.17 13.78
CA ASP A 79 -1.60 -10.71 14.73
C ASP A 79 -2.41 -9.61 15.43
N ARG A 80 -3.31 -10.02 16.34
CA ARG A 80 -4.18 -9.14 17.11
C ARG A 80 -3.44 -8.19 18.07
N GLN A 81 -2.16 -8.47 18.36
CA GLN A 81 -1.30 -7.63 19.18
C GLN A 81 -0.52 -6.62 18.33
N GLY A 82 -0.70 -6.65 17.00
CA GLY A 82 0.01 -5.80 16.05
C GLY A 82 1.41 -6.31 15.73
N LEU A 83 1.80 -7.49 16.22
CA LEU A 83 3.10 -8.07 15.93
C LEU A 83 3.13 -8.57 14.48
N ARG A 84 4.18 -8.19 13.75
CA ARG A 84 4.37 -8.60 12.35
C ARG A 84 4.82 -10.06 12.28
N HIS A 85 4.17 -10.81 11.41
CA HIS A 85 4.56 -12.16 11.01
C HIS A 85 5.12 -12.12 9.59
N GLY A 86 6.27 -12.76 9.37
CA GLY A 86 6.97 -12.76 8.10
C GLY A 86 7.66 -11.42 7.74
N PRO A 87 8.30 -11.37 6.55
CA PRO A 87 8.91 -10.15 6.04
C PRO A 87 7.85 -9.12 5.63
N ALA A 88 8.21 -7.84 5.71
CA ALA A 88 7.43 -6.80 5.05
C ALA A 88 7.69 -6.86 3.54
N GLU A 89 6.64 -6.85 2.74
CA GLU A 89 6.77 -6.81 1.29
C GLU A 89 6.60 -5.37 0.81
N SER A 90 7.65 -4.78 0.24
CA SER A 90 7.59 -3.46 -0.39
C SER A 90 7.71 -3.57 -1.91
N LYS A 91 6.87 -2.81 -2.62
CA LYS A 91 6.86 -2.72 -4.08
C LYS A 91 6.76 -1.26 -4.50
N ARG A 92 7.70 -0.82 -5.33
CA ARG A 92 7.64 0.47 -6.00
C ARG A 92 6.80 0.36 -7.27
N ILE A 93 5.86 1.27 -7.44
CA ILE A 93 5.03 1.39 -8.64
C ILE A 93 5.40 2.70 -9.34
N GLY A 94 5.92 2.59 -10.57
CA GLY A 94 6.08 3.74 -11.46
C GLY A 94 4.82 3.91 -12.29
N LEU A 95 4.17 5.06 -12.21
CA LEU A 95 3.02 5.39 -13.04
C LEU A 95 3.52 6.04 -14.33
N HIS A 96 3.07 5.51 -15.46
CA HIS A 96 3.38 6.04 -16.78
C HIS A 96 2.16 5.82 -17.68
N MET A 97 1.16 6.68 -17.51
CA MET A 97 -0.16 6.53 -18.11
C MET A 97 -0.28 7.44 -19.33
N ASP A 98 -0.90 6.98 -20.41
CA ASP A 98 -1.43 7.91 -21.42
C ASP A 98 -2.70 8.60 -20.89
N GLN A 99 -3.22 9.55 -21.67
CA GLN A 99 -4.42 10.30 -21.32
C GLN A 99 -5.64 9.38 -21.03
N PRO A 100 -5.99 8.39 -21.88
CA PRO A 100 -7.12 7.51 -21.59
C PRO A 100 -6.93 6.68 -20.31
N THR A 101 -5.73 6.14 -20.08
CA THR A 101 -5.44 5.36 -18.86
C THR A 101 -5.51 6.24 -17.61
N TYR A 102 -5.01 7.47 -17.68
CA TYR A 102 -5.11 8.42 -16.58
C TYR A 102 -6.56 8.78 -16.27
N GLU A 103 -7.38 9.04 -17.28
CA GLU A 103 -8.80 9.35 -17.10
C GLU A 103 -9.58 8.18 -16.49
N ASP A 104 -9.30 6.95 -16.94
CA ASP A 104 -9.88 5.74 -16.36
C ASP A 104 -9.46 5.56 -14.90
N ALA A 105 -8.16 5.67 -14.61
CA ALA A 105 -7.64 5.55 -13.25
C ALA A 105 -8.14 6.67 -12.32
N ARG A 106 -8.40 7.88 -12.85
CA ARG A 106 -9.01 8.98 -12.09
C ARG A 106 -10.47 8.69 -11.74
N LYS A 107 -11.20 7.99 -12.61
CA LYS A 107 -12.62 7.67 -12.42
C LYS A 107 -12.82 6.42 -11.57
N ASN A 108 -12.04 5.38 -11.85
CA ASN A 108 -12.24 4.03 -11.33
C ASN A 108 -11.20 3.65 -10.26
N GLY A 109 -10.13 4.43 -10.12
CA GLY A 109 -8.96 4.10 -9.32
C GLY A 109 -7.97 3.23 -10.07
N LEU A 110 -6.71 3.27 -9.65
CA LEU A 110 -5.67 2.37 -10.14
C LEU A 110 -5.80 1.02 -9.44
N LEU A 111 -5.94 -0.05 -10.21
CA LEU A 111 -5.96 -1.42 -9.70
C LEU A 111 -4.54 -1.99 -9.63
N TRP A 112 -4.18 -2.53 -8.46
CA TRP A 112 -2.92 -3.22 -8.21
C TRP A 112 -3.19 -4.62 -7.67
N PRO A 113 -3.16 -5.66 -8.53
CA PRO A 113 -3.22 -7.05 -8.09
C PRO A 113 -1.87 -7.47 -7.49
N TYR A 114 -1.93 -8.16 -6.36
CA TYR A 114 -0.74 -8.66 -5.67
C TYR A 114 -1.00 -10.04 -5.08
N ARG A 115 0.01 -10.90 -5.08
CA ARG A 115 -0.06 -12.24 -4.47
C ARG A 115 1.07 -12.37 -3.46
N LEU A 116 0.77 -12.95 -2.31
CA LEU A 116 1.71 -13.15 -1.22
C LEU A 116 1.42 -14.43 -0.44
N PRO A 117 2.45 -15.11 0.11
CA PRO A 117 2.25 -16.27 0.96
C PRO A 117 1.58 -15.87 2.28
N ARG A 118 0.61 -16.64 2.77
CA ARG A 118 -0.06 -16.35 4.04
C ARG A 118 0.80 -16.75 5.23
N GLN A 119 0.90 -15.87 6.23
CA GLN A 119 1.49 -16.19 7.51
C GLN A 119 0.40 -16.75 8.44
N LYS A 120 0.60 -17.98 8.92
CA LYS A 120 -0.43 -18.73 9.67
C LYS A 120 -0.84 -18.03 10.98
N ASP A 121 0.12 -17.38 11.63
CA ASP A 121 -0.07 -16.69 12.92
C ASP A 121 -0.60 -15.25 12.77
N ALA A 122 -0.66 -14.73 11.54
CA ALA A 122 -1.28 -13.44 11.29
C ALA A 122 -2.81 -13.54 11.26
N THR A 123 -3.46 -12.49 11.75
CA THR A 123 -4.92 -12.31 11.78
C THR A 123 -5.41 -11.15 10.92
N GLU A 124 -4.51 -10.30 10.42
CA GLU A 124 -4.83 -9.17 9.54
C GLU A 124 -3.72 -8.88 8.54
N LEU A 125 -4.11 -8.24 7.43
CA LEU A 125 -3.21 -7.55 6.52
C LEU A 125 -3.29 -6.04 6.74
N LYS A 126 -2.14 -5.39 6.82
CA LYS A 126 -2.01 -3.93 6.73
C LYS A 126 -1.36 -3.59 5.41
N ILE A 127 -2.08 -2.84 4.58
CA ILE A 127 -1.57 -2.31 3.31
C ILE A 127 -1.35 -0.81 3.48
N ILE A 128 -0.18 -0.32 3.09
CA ILE A 128 0.19 1.09 3.16
C ILE A 128 0.66 1.51 1.77
N VAL A 129 0.09 2.59 1.27
CA VAL A 129 0.50 3.24 0.02
C VAL A 129 1.06 4.59 0.36
N ARG A 130 2.18 4.90 -0.27
CA ARG A 130 2.84 6.18 -0.16
C ARG A 130 3.06 6.76 -1.54
N ASP A 131 2.76 8.05 -1.68
CA ASP A 131 3.27 8.86 -2.78
C ASP A 131 4.73 9.28 -2.51
N ASN A 132 5.63 8.91 -3.41
CA ASN A 132 7.06 9.19 -3.29
C ASN A 132 7.42 10.66 -3.60
N THR A 133 6.54 11.41 -4.23
CA THR A 133 6.70 12.83 -4.54
C THR A 133 6.28 13.69 -3.35
N THR A 134 5.07 13.48 -2.84
CA THR A 134 4.49 14.32 -1.76
C THR A 134 4.69 13.77 -0.35
N GLY A 135 4.92 12.46 -0.23
CA GLY A 135 4.87 11.77 1.05
C GLY A 135 3.46 11.49 1.57
N ALA A 136 2.40 11.78 0.79
CA ALA A 136 1.04 11.44 1.14
C ALA A 136 0.90 9.93 1.41
N LEU A 137 0.09 9.59 2.41
CA LEU A 137 -0.11 8.21 2.86
C LEU A 137 -1.58 7.81 2.80
N GLY A 138 -1.82 6.60 2.31
CA GLY A 138 -3.05 5.86 2.50
C GLY A 138 -2.75 4.54 3.19
N SER A 139 -3.65 4.06 4.03
CA SER A 139 -3.56 2.67 4.49
C SER A 139 -4.94 2.04 4.61
N VAL A 140 -4.97 0.71 4.56
CA VAL A 140 -6.17 -0.08 4.82
C VAL A 140 -5.77 -1.35 5.56
N THR A 141 -6.52 -1.65 6.62
CA THR A 141 -6.41 -2.93 7.35
C THR A 141 -7.52 -3.89 6.94
N LEU A 142 -7.15 -5.12 6.56
CA LEU A 142 -8.06 -6.21 6.22
C LEU A 142 -7.92 -7.37 7.21
N PRO A 143 -8.92 -7.66 8.04
CA PRO A 143 -8.94 -8.87 8.86
C PRO A 143 -8.95 -10.13 7.98
N HIS A 144 -8.18 -11.15 8.35
CA HIS A 144 -8.19 -12.46 7.68
C HIS A 144 -9.59 -13.09 7.70
N SER A 145 -10.41 -12.80 8.71
CA SER A 145 -11.80 -13.27 8.80
C SER A 145 -12.72 -12.75 7.68
N ARG A 146 -12.28 -11.75 6.90
CA ARG A 146 -13.00 -11.24 5.71
C ARG A 146 -12.51 -11.84 4.40
N MET A 147 -11.51 -12.72 4.44
CA MET A 147 -11.01 -13.41 3.25
C MET A 147 -11.84 -14.66 3.02
N GLU A 148 -12.50 -14.71 1.87
CA GLU A 148 -13.15 -15.92 1.40
C GLU A 148 -12.14 -16.77 0.62
N ALA A 149 -12.31 -18.08 0.64
CA ALA A 149 -11.56 -18.96 -0.24
C ALA A 149 -12.14 -18.86 -1.65
N VAL A 150 -11.30 -18.52 -2.62
CA VAL A 150 -11.66 -18.63 -4.03
C VAL A 150 -11.45 -20.10 -4.40
N ARG A 151 -12.55 -20.84 -4.51
CA ARG A 151 -12.56 -22.23 -4.96
C ARG A 151 -12.66 -22.31 -6.48
#